data_AF-A0AA35EEG3-F1
#
_entry.id   AF-A0AA35EEG3-F1
#
_cell.length_a   1.000
_cell.length_b   1.000
_cell.length_c   1.000
_cell.angle_alpha   90.00
_cell.angle_beta   90.00
_cell.angle_gamma   90.00
#
_symmetry.space_group_name_H-M   'P 1'
#
loop_
_entity.id
_entity.type
_entity.pdbx_description
1 polymer ?
#
loop_
_entity_poly.entity_id
_entity_poly.type
_entity_poly.pdbx_seq_one_letter_code
_entity_poly.pdbx_strand_id
1 'polypeptide(L)'
;MLWSKTLLLGAGLFLSVGAAQATTVCPQYPTQQDKTHALNDASLFVGPPKDLVELMPDNDRETVWTLPDYQDEAKEHKTSLYFICHYKNTKQSVELIVPATAKKCSVAYDKNRKLIAACE
;
A
#
# COMPACT_ATOMS: atom_id res chain seq x y z
N MET A 1 -51.38 35.54 27.84
CA MET A 1 -50.10 35.39 28.55
C MET A 1 -49.59 33.97 28.32
N LEU A 2 -48.29 33.86 28.05
CA LEU A 2 -47.41 32.68 28.20
C LEU A 2 -47.74 31.39 27.43
N TRP A 3 -47.02 31.15 26.33
CA TRP A 3 -46.59 29.80 25.98
C TRP A 3 -45.19 29.83 25.36
N SER A 4 -44.18 29.62 26.21
CA SER A 4 -42.80 29.37 25.78
C SER A 4 -42.73 28.06 25.01
N LYS A 5 -42.19 28.11 23.79
CA LYS A 5 -41.78 26.92 23.03
C LYS A 5 -40.27 26.75 23.18
N THR A 6 -39.89 25.75 23.96
CA THR A 6 -38.51 25.34 24.21
C THR A 6 -37.89 24.85 22.89
N LEU A 7 -36.89 25.57 22.40
CA LEU A 7 -36.05 25.14 21.29
C LEU A 7 -35.11 24.05 21.79
N LEU A 8 -35.38 22.80 21.42
CA LEU A 8 -34.47 21.68 21.60
C LEU A 8 -33.28 21.86 20.64
N LEU A 9 -32.15 22.33 21.18
CA LEU A 9 -30.87 22.26 20.47
C LEU A 9 -30.44 20.80 20.38
N GLY A 10 -30.63 20.17 19.22
CA GLY A 10 -30.03 18.88 18.89
C GLY A 10 -28.54 19.05 18.67
N ALA A 11 -27.72 18.66 19.64
CA ALA A 11 -26.28 18.50 19.44
C ALA A 11 -26.04 17.23 18.60
N GLY A 12 -25.88 17.40 17.29
CA GLY A 12 -25.42 16.33 16.41
C GLY A 12 -23.96 16.01 16.72
N LEU A 13 -23.71 14.86 17.34
CA LEU A 13 -22.37 14.27 17.40
C LEU A 13 -21.96 13.87 15.97
N PHE A 14 -21.16 14.71 15.31
CA PHE A 14 -20.43 14.32 14.12
C PHE A 14 -19.35 13.31 14.53
N LEU A 15 -19.66 12.03 14.43
CA LEU A 15 -18.66 10.97 14.47
C LEU A 15 -17.89 11.02 13.15
N SER A 16 -16.77 11.73 13.15
CA SER A 16 -15.80 11.69 12.07
C SER A 16 -15.17 10.30 12.04
N VAL A 17 -15.72 9.42 11.21
CA VAL A 17 -15.05 8.16 10.84
C VAL A 17 -13.87 8.56 9.95
N GLY A 18 -12.69 8.72 10.55
CA GLY A 18 -11.45 8.84 9.80
C GLY A 18 -11.26 7.55 9.01
N ALA A 19 -11.37 7.62 7.68
CA ALA A 19 -10.99 6.52 6.82
C ALA A 19 -9.48 6.31 6.99
N ALA A 20 -9.08 5.32 7.80
CA ALA A 20 -7.70 4.89 7.86
C ALA A 20 -7.32 4.34 6.48
N GLN A 21 -6.36 4.97 5.81
CA GLN A 21 -5.79 4.42 4.59
C GLN A 21 -5.09 3.10 4.94
N ALA A 22 -5.50 2.02 4.29
CA ALA A 22 -4.86 0.73 4.47
C ALA A 22 -3.47 0.79 3.82
N THR A 23 -2.43 0.71 4.65
CA THR A 23 -1.03 0.66 4.21
C THR A 23 -0.55 -0.79 4.23
N THR A 24 0.27 -1.15 3.24
CA THR A 24 0.98 -2.43 3.21
C THR A 24 2.47 -2.16 3.08
N VAL A 25 3.28 -2.84 3.89
CA VAL A 25 4.73 -2.60 3.98
C VAL A 25 5.46 -3.93 3.86
N CYS A 26 6.48 -3.97 3.01
CA CYS A 26 7.39 -5.11 2.91
C CYS A 26 8.08 -5.37 4.25
N PRO A 27 8.08 -6.61 4.75
CA PRO A 27 8.85 -6.92 5.94
C PRO A 27 10.34 -6.79 5.62
N GLN A 28 11.13 -6.36 6.61
CA GLN A 28 12.56 -6.12 6.40
C GLN A 28 13.35 -7.38 6.04
N TYR A 29 12.84 -8.54 6.41
CA TYR A 29 13.45 -9.85 6.22
C TYR A 29 12.36 -10.83 5.75
N PRO A 30 12.72 -11.86 4.96
CA PRO A 30 11.74 -12.77 4.38
C PRO A 30 11.02 -13.61 5.45
N THR A 31 11.71 -13.93 6.54
CA THR A 31 11.14 -14.57 7.74
C THR A 31 11.65 -13.86 8.98
N GLN A 32 10.97 -14.04 10.13
CA GLN A 32 11.42 -13.42 11.38
C GLN A 32 12.71 -14.05 11.94
N GLN A 33 12.95 -15.32 11.61
CA GLN A 33 14.09 -16.11 12.08
C GLN A 33 15.36 -15.83 11.27
N ASP A 34 15.22 -15.59 9.96
CA ASP A 34 16.34 -15.35 9.07
C ASP A 34 16.52 -13.85 8.77
N LYS A 35 17.40 -13.21 9.52
CA LYS A 35 17.75 -11.79 9.36
C LYS A 35 18.96 -11.55 8.44
N THR A 36 19.47 -12.60 7.79
CA THR A 36 20.66 -12.48 6.93
C THR A 36 20.33 -11.85 5.57
N HIS A 37 19.07 -11.92 5.17
CA HIS A 37 18.56 -11.44 3.89
C HIS A 37 17.72 -10.18 4.08
N ALA A 38 18.36 -9.02 4.18
CA ALA A 38 17.66 -7.74 4.25
C ALA A 38 16.92 -7.42 2.94
N LEU A 39 15.81 -6.68 3.05
CA LEU A 39 15.06 -6.13 1.93
C LEU A 39 16.01 -5.39 0.96
N ASN A 40 15.85 -5.68 -0.32
CA ASN A 40 16.69 -5.16 -1.40
C ASN A 40 15.92 -4.26 -2.36
N ASP A 41 14.69 -4.64 -2.70
CA ASP A 41 13.84 -3.93 -3.65
C ASP A 41 12.40 -4.46 -3.58
N ALA A 42 11.51 -3.93 -4.41
CA ALA A 42 10.19 -4.50 -4.66
C ALA A 42 9.74 -4.33 -6.11
N SER A 43 8.86 -5.23 -6.55
CA SER A 43 8.23 -5.22 -7.87
C SER A 43 6.71 -5.11 -7.76
N LEU A 44 6.05 -4.50 -8.72
CA LEU A 44 4.59 -4.34 -8.76
C LEU A 44 3.98 -5.03 -9.99
N PHE A 45 2.85 -5.69 -9.83
CA PHE A 45 2.16 -6.43 -10.91
C PHE A 45 0.64 -6.18 -10.89
N VAL A 46 0.00 -6.16 -12.06
CA VAL A 46 -1.46 -6.15 -12.20
C VAL A 46 -2.00 -7.58 -12.26
N GLY A 47 -2.00 -8.25 -11.12
CA GLY A 47 -2.41 -9.65 -10.96
C GLY A 47 -1.27 -10.56 -10.50
N PRO A 48 -1.51 -11.88 -10.41
CA PRO A 48 -0.53 -12.82 -9.89
C PRO A 48 0.79 -12.78 -10.68
N PRO A 49 1.95 -12.68 -10.01
CA PRO A 49 3.24 -12.41 -10.65
C PRO A 49 3.78 -13.55 -11.53
N LYS A 50 3.28 -14.78 -11.38
CA LYS A 50 3.85 -15.96 -12.07
C LYS A 50 3.70 -15.92 -13.58
N ASP A 51 2.74 -15.17 -14.09
CA ASP A 51 2.35 -15.17 -15.51
C ASP A 51 2.32 -13.76 -16.13
N LEU A 52 2.78 -12.74 -15.39
CA LEU A 52 2.59 -11.33 -15.75
C LEU A 52 3.89 -10.53 -15.75
N VAL A 53 3.88 -9.45 -16.53
CA VAL A 53 5.01 -8.53 -16.66
C VAL A 53 5.01 -7.54 -15.49
N GLU A 54 6.20 -7.30 -14.95
CA GLU A 54 6.41 -6.29 -13.91
C GLU A 54 6.08 -4.88 -14.43
N LEU A 55 5.34 -4.11 -13.64
CA LEU A 55 5.09 -2.72 -13.92
C LEU A 55 6.37 -1.90 -13.72
N MET A 56 6.72 -1.12 -14.74
CA MET A 56 7.81 -0.17 -14.64
C MET A 56 7.44 0.98 -13.69
N PRO A 57 8.37 1.47 -12.85
CA PRO A 57 8.17 2.70 -12.11
C PRO A 57 7.83 3.88 -13.02
N ASP A 58 7.20 4.91 -12.45
CA ASP A 58 6.76 6.10 -13.18
C ASP A 58 7.93 6.86 -13.85
N ASN A 59 9.17 6.70 -13.35
CA ASN A 59 10.38 7.30 -13.94
C ASN A 59 11.68 6.59 -13.50
N ASP A 60 12.81 6.97 -14.11
CA ASP A 60 14.12 6.35 -13.89
C ASP A 60 14.86 6.84 -12.62
N ARG A 61 14.34 7.83 -11.90
CA ARG A 61 15.01 8.44 -10.74
C ARG A 61 14.55 7.85 -9.42
N GLU A 62 13.29 7.47 -9.35
CA GLU A 62 12.63 6.99 -8.14
C GLU A 62 11.82 5.75 -8.45
N THR A 63 11.91 4.75 -7.57
CA THR A 63 11.08 3.54 -7.65
C THR A 63 9.71 3.85 -7.04
N VAL A 64 8.85 4.50 -7.82
CA VAL A 64 7.49 4.93 -7.43
C VAL A 64 6.51 4.50 -8.51
N TRP A 65 5.33 4.02 -8.09
CA TRP A 65 4.19 3.73 -8.96
C TRP A 65 2.96 4.47 -8.47
N THR A 66 2.32 5.23 -9.36
CA THR A 66 1.01 5.84 -9.12
C THR A 66 -0.09 4.85 -9.49
N LEU A 67 -0.96 4.50 -8.54
CA LEU A 67 -1.83 3.33 -8.63
C LEU A 67 -3.25 3.50 -9.22
N PRO A 68 -3.90 4.68 -9.29
CA PRO A 68 -5.31 4.77 -9.70
C PRO A 68 -5.67 4.01 -10.97
N ASP A 69 -4.91 4.22 -12.05
CA ASP A 69 -5.19 3.58 -13.34
C ASP A 69 -5.01 2.05 -13.25
N TYR A 70 -3.95 1.59 -12.58
CA TYR A 70 -3.69 0.17 -12.36
C TYR A 70 -4.71 -0.50 -11.44
N GLN A 71 -5.26 0.23 -10.46
CA GLN A 71 -6.34 -0.26 -9.59
C GLN A 71 -7.65 -0.40 -10.37
N ASP A 72 -7.95 0.54 -11.28
CA ASP A 72 -9.10 0.47 -12.17
C ASP A 72 -8.96 -0.71 -13.14
N GLU A 73 -7.78 -0.91 -13.73
CA GLU A 73 -7.45 -2.07 -14.57
C GLU A 73 -7.60 -3.38 -13.79
N ALA A 74 -6.99 -3.49 -12.60
CA ALA A 74 -7.11 -4.68 -11.76
C ALA A 74 -8.57 -5.02 -11.45
N LYS A 75 -9.39 -4.00 -11.16
CA LYS A 75 -10.82 -4.16 -10.91
C LYS A 75 -11.58 -4.62 -12.15
N GLU A 76 -11.30 -4.06 -13.32
CA GLU A 76 -11.89 -4.46 -14.61
C GLU A 76 -11.63 -5.95 -14.88
N HIS A 77 -10.40 -6.39 -14.64
CA HIS A 77 -9.97 -7.77 -14.84
C HIS A 77 -10.27 -8.70 -13.64
N LYS A 78 -10.99 -8.22 -12.62
CA LYS A 78 -11.35 -8.98 -11.39
C LYS A 78 -10.13 -9.59 -10.70
N THR A 79 -9.02 -8.85 -10.69
CA THR A 79 -7.75 -9.20 -10.05
C THR A 79 -7.37 -8.14 -8.99
N SER A 80 -6.14 -8.18 -8.50
CA SER A 80 -5.59 -7.19 -7.56
C SER A 80 -4.19 -6.80 -7.99
N LEU A 81 -3.67 -5.70 -7.44
CA LEU A 81 -2.24 -5.42 -7.56
C LEU A 81 -1.45 -6.24 -6.54
N TYR A 82 -0.32 -6.77 -6.98
CA TYR A 82 0.58 -7.58 -6.17
C TYR A 82 1.93 -6.90 -6.05
N PHE A 83 2.41 -6.76 -4.81
CA PHE A 83 3.68 -6.13 -4.48
C PHE A 83 4.63 -7.17 -3.92
N ILE A 84 5.73 -7.42 -4.63
CA ILE A 84 6.67 -8.51 -4.36
C ILE A 84 7.92 -7.94 -3.73
N CYS A 85 8.19 -8.31 -2.48
CA CYS A 85 9.37 -7.88 -1.74
C CYS A 85 10.56 -8.80 -2.07
N HIS A 86 11.66 -8.22 -2.54
CA HIS A 86 12.88 -8.94 -2.90
C HIS A 86 13.96 -8.75 -1.85
N TYR A 87 14.73 -9.81 -1.58
CA TYR A 87 15.72 -9.82 -0.50
C TYR A 87 17.13 -10.09 -1.01
N LYS A 88 18.13 -9.49 -0.34
CA LYS A 88 19.54 -9.62 -0.72
C LYS A 88 20.02 -11.07 -0.57
N ASN A 89 20.79 -11.52 -1.55
CA ASN A 89 21.51 -12.81 -1.52
C ASN A 89 20.60 -14.04 -1.36
N THR A 90 19.34 -13.96 -1.79
CA THR A 90 18.40 -15.08 -1.75
C THR A 90 17.37 -14.97 -2.87
N LYS A 91 16.70 -16.09 -3.16
CA LYS A 91 15.53 -16.15 -4.06
C LYS A 91 14.21 -16.10 -3.30
N GLN A 92 14.25 -16.05 -1.97
CA GLN A 92 13.05 -15.87 -1.16
C GLN A 92 12.43 -14.50 -1.49
N SER A 93 11.10 -14.47 -1.55
CA SER A 93 10.32 -13.24 -1.71
C SER A 93 9.09 -13.31 -0.82
N VAL A 94 8.49 -12.15 -0.56
CA VAL A 94 7.21 -12.04 0.13
C VAL A 94 6.24 -11.37 -0.83
N GLU A 95 5.11 -12.01 -1.06
CA GLU A 95 4.02 -11.49 -1.88
C GLU A 95 2.99 -10.80 -0.98
N LEU A 96 2.65 -9.55 -1.31
CA LEU A 96 1.65 -8.76 -0.62
C LEU A 96 0.58 -8.31 -1.60
N ILE A 97 -0.70 -8.39 -1.20
CA ILE A 97 -1.81 -7.79 -1.96
C ILE A 97 -1.85 -6.31 -1.62
N VAL A 98 -1.84 -5.45 -2.64
CA VAL A 98 -1.94 -4.01 -2.46
C VAL A 98 -3.38 -3.63 -2.13
N PRO A 99 -3.63 -2.84 -1.07
CA PRO A 99 -4.97 -2.39 -0.74
C PRO A 99 -5.60 -1.58 -1.87
N ALA A 100 -6.88 -1.81 -2.16
CA ALA A 100 -7.60 -1.11 -3.24
C ALA A 100 -7.71 0.42 -3.01
N THR A 101 -7.51 0.89 -1.78
CA THR A 101 -7.50 2.30 -1.43
C THR A 101 -6.14 2.97 -1.65
N ALA A 102 -5.07 2.18 -1.80
CA ALA A 102 -3.72 2.70 -1.97
C ALA A 102 -3.62 3.53 -3.25
N LYS A 103 -2.94 4.66 -3.16
CA LYS A 103 -2.71 5.60 -4.24
C LYS A 103 -1.30 5.50 -4.82
N LYS A 104 -0.35 4.99 -4.05
CA LYS A 104 1.05 4.91 -4.46
C LYS A 104 1.72 3.67 -3.87
N CYS A 105 2.59 3.03 -4.64
CA CYS A 105 3.63 2.14 -4.11
C CYS A 105 4.99 2.81 -4.31
N SER A 106 5.94 2.57 -3.40
CA SER A 106 7.29 3.11 -3.53
C SER A 106 8.34 2.28 -2.81
N VAL A 107 9.57 2.36 -3.29
CA VAL A 107 10.78 1.86 -2.64
C VAL A 107 11.71 3.04 -2.39
N ALA A 108 12.06 3.29 -1.12
CA ALA A 108 12.88 4.42 -0.72
C ALA A 108 13.72 4.10 0.52
N TYR A 109 14.75 4.90 0.78
CA TYR A 109 15.50 4.83 2.04
C TYR A 109 14.85 5.71 3.11
N ASP A 110 14.72 5.16 4.32
CA ASP A 110 14.34 5.94 5.50
C ASP A 110 15.49 6.81 6.01
N LYS A 111 15.22 7.59 7.07
CA LYS A 111 16.20 8.46 7.73
C LYS A 111 17.43 7.71 8.27
N ASN A 112 17.31 6.41 8.52
CA ASN A 112 18.38 5.55 9.02
C ASN A 112 19.11 4.80 7.90
N ARG A 113 18.85 5.15 6.63
CA ARG A 113 19.36 4.46 5.43
C ARG A 113 18.94 3.00 5.36
N LYS A 114 17.78 2.68 5.93
CA LYS A 114 17.11 1.39 5.78
C LYS A 114 16.14 1.49 4.62
N LEU A 115 16.22 0.54 3.70
CA LEU A 115 15.26 0.47 2.59
C LEU A 115 13.86 0.13 3.14
N ILE A 116 12.85 0.85 2.65
CA ILE A 116 11.44 0.63 2.91
C ILE A 116 10.75 0.50 1.55
N ALA A 117 9.94 -0.54 1.42
CA ALA A 117 9.03 -0.71 0.29
C ALA A 117 7.60 -0.78 0.84
N ALA A 118 6.72 0.08 0.36
CA ALA A 118 5.36 0.21 0.89
C ALA A 118 4.37 0.73 -0.15
N CYS A 119 3.09 0.43 0.09
CA CYS A 119 1.95 0.97 -0.65
C CYS A 119 0.96 1.63 0.31
N GLU A 120 0.54 2.86 -0.02
CA GLU A 120 -0.29 3.76 0.79
C GLU A 120 -1.33 4.50 -0.03
#